data_AF-W2TMW4-F1
#
_entry.id   AF-W2TMW4-F1
#
_cell.length_a   1.000
_cell.length_b   1.000
_cell.length_c   1.000
_cell.angle_alpha   90.00
_cell.angle_beta   90.00
_cell.angle_gamma   90.00
#
_symmetry.space_group_name_H-M   'P 1'
#
loop_
_entity.id
_entity.type
_entity.pdbx_description
1 polymer ?
#
loop_
_entity_poly.entity_id
_entity_poly.type
_entity_poly.pdbx_seq_one_letter_code
_entity_poly.pdbx_strand_id
1 'polypeptide(L)'
;FQICQKARSYRFDITKLNELYTAKRVKDVTPELEKLRNLRQTLLYLIEYGMAWAHMDKSLSDRTLIKRILSDIFRRYEELITIVDYQRSNFNDLVESLCFSVEKIIRIMERNV
;
A
#
# COMPACT_ATOMS: atom_id res chain seq x y z
N PHE A 1 2.62 -2.69 -15.90
CA PHE A 1 4.06 -2.41 -15.67
C PHE A 1 4.30 -1.09 -14.93
N GLN A 2 3.52 -0.03 -15.21
CA GLN A 2 3.66 1.26 -14.54
C GLN A 2 3.53 1.20 -13.00
N ILE A 3 2.64 0.35 -12.46
CA ILE A 3 2.46 0.19 -11.00
C ILE A 3 3.71 -0.32 -10.29
N CYS A 4 4.38 -1.36 -10.79
CA CYS A 4 5.61 -1.87 -10.16
C CYS A 4 6.74 -0.84 -10.23
N GLN A 5 6.85 -0.11 -11.35
CA GLN A 5 7.85 0.95 -11.49
C GLN A 5 7.59 2.11 -10.51
N LYS A 6 6.33 2.52 -10.35
CA LYS A 6 5.94 3.50 -9.32
C LYS A 6 6.15 2.98 -7.90
N ALA A 7 5.74 1.76 -7.58
CA ALA A 7 5.98 1.17 -6.25
C ALA A 7 7.48 1.17 -5.91
N ARG A 8 8.32 0.86 -6.91
CA ARG A 8 9.78 0.94 -6.79
C ARG A 8 10.27 2.35 -6.55
N SER A 9 9.76 3.35 -7.28
CA SER A 9 10.12 4.75 -7.04
C SER A 9 9.72 5.19 -5.64
N TYR A 10 8.50 4.86 -5.18
CA TYR A 10 8.07 5.15 -3.81
C TYR A 10 8.97 4.50 -2.76
N ARG A 11 9.46 3.26 -2.99
CA ARG A 11 10.36 2.57 -2.05
C ARG A 11 11.66 3.32 -1.83
N PHE A 12 12.24 3.85 -2.91
CA PHE A 12 13.51 4.57 -2.91
C PHE A 12 13.38 6.08 -2.73
N ASP A 13 12.15 6.62 -2.73
CA ASP A 13 11.89 8.02 -2.47
C ASP A 13 12.04 8.33 -0.97
N ILE A 14 13.25 8.78 -0.61
CA ILE A 14 13.62 9.19 0.75
C ILE A 14 12.85 10.45 1.16
N THR A 15 12.43 11.31 0.22
CA THR A 15 11.67 12.53 0.50
C THR A 15 10.27 12.16 0.99
N LYS A 16 9.56 11.30 0.28
CA LYS A 16 8.22 10.80 0.70
C LYS A 16 8.27 10.03 2.01
N LEU A 17 9.37 9.32 2.25
CA LEU A 17 9.62 8.67 3.53
C LEU A 17 9.82 9.69 4.66
N ASN A 18 10.62 10.74 4.42
CA ASN A 18 10.86 11.82 5.38
C ASN A 18 9.61 12.67 5.65
N GLU A 19 8.73 12.87 4.67
CA GLU A 19 7.42 13.51 4.86
C GLU A 19 6.56 12.74 5.88
N LEU A 20 6.52 11.41 5.78
CA LEU A 20 5.86 10.56 6.78
C LEU A 20 6.51 10.65 8.17
N TYR A 21 7.84 10.81 8.25
CA TYR A 21 8.54 10.99 9.53
C TYR A 21 8.34 12.39 10.14
N THR A 22 8.14 13.41 9.32
CA THR A 22 8.01 14.83 9.73
C THR A 22 6.56 15.26 9.97
N ALA A 23 5.58 14.49 9.48
CA ALA A 23 4.14 14.69 9.70
C ALA A 23 3.68 14.57 11.19
N LYS A 24 4.61 14.47 12.14
CA LYS A 24 4.46 14.50 13.61
C LYS A 24 3.68 15.69 14.20
N ARG A 25 3.16 16.62 13.39
CA ARG A 25 2.53 17.87 13.84
C ARG A 25 1.05 17.74 14.22
N VAL A 26 0.41 16.57 14.04
CA VAL A 26 -1.00 16.35 14.42
C VAL A 26 -1.07 15.28 15.52
N LYS A 27 -1.29 15.71 16.77
CA LYS A 27 -1.31 14.82 17.95
C LYS A 27 -2.25 13.62 17.79
N ASP A 28 -3.40 13.79 17.16
CA ASP A 28 -4.45 12.76 17.02
C ASP A 28 -4.24 11.79 15.85
N VAL A 29 -3.23 12.03 14.99
CA VAL A 29 -2.93 11.22 13.79
C VAL A 29 -1.66 10.37 13.98
N THR A 30 -0.91 10.60 15.06
CA THR A 30 0.40 9.99 15.32
C THR A 30 0.39 8.44 15.29
N PRO A 31 -0.58 7.73 15.91
CA PRO A 31 -0.61 6.27 15.90
C PRO A 31 -0.89 5.68 14.51
N GLU A 32 -1.82 6.27 13.75
CA GLU A 32 -2.19 5.84 12.41
C GLU A 32 -1.09 6.14 11.40
N LEU A 33 -0.36 7.23 11.57
CA LEU A 33 0.83 7.55 10.79
C LEU A 33 1.95 6.53 11.02
N GLU A 34 2.16 6.09 12.27
CA GLU A 34 3.12 5.04 12.59
C GLU A 34 2.71 3.68 12.02
N LYS A 35 1.42 3.34 12.07
CA LYS A 35 0.86 2.17 11.38
C LYS A 35 1.13 2.25 9.87
N LEU A 36 0.84 3.38 9.22
CA LEU A 36 1.07 3.59 7.78
C LEU A 36 2.56 3.46 7.43
N ARG A 37 3.44 4.01 8.26
CA ARG A 37 4.90 3.88 8.10
C ARG A 37 5.33 2.42 8.13
N ASN A 38 4.82 1.65 9.08
CA ASN A 38 5.12 0.22 9.21
C ASN A 38 4.53 -0.56 8.03
N LEU A 39 3.33 -0.18 7.55
CA LEU A 39 2.65 -0.84 6.44
C LEU A 39 3.31 -0.59 5.08
N ARG A 40 3.91 0.59 4.89
CA ARG A 40 4.51 1.03 3.61
C ARG A 40 5.43 -0.03 3.02
N GLN A 41 6.37 -0.54 3.82
CA GLN A 41 7.37 -1.47 3.31
C GLN A 41 6.71 -2.76 2.81
N THR A 42 5.84 -3.35 3.62
CA THR A 42 5.06 -4.55 3.29
C THR A 42 4.22 -4.34 2.04
N LEU A 43 3.52 -3.21 1.92
CA LEU A 43 2.66 -2.89 0.79
C LEU A 43 3.45 -2.76 -0.52
N LEU A 44 4.56 -2.02 -0.51
CA LEU A 44 5.37 -1.82 -1.71
C LEU A 44 6.02 -3.14 -2.17
N TYR A 45 6.49 -3.97 -1.22
CA TYR A 45 6.96 -5.32 -1.52
C TYR A 45 5.85 -6.18 -2.10
N LEU A 46 4.68 -6.19 -1.48
CA LEU A 46 3.55 -7.00 -1.94
C LEU A 46 3.10 -6.61 -3.35
N ILE A 47 3.15 -5.33 -3.72
CA ILE A 47 2.84 -4.89 -5.08
C ILE A 47 3.90 -5.36 -6.07
N GLU A 48 5.19 -5.21 -5.79
CA GLU A 48 6.25 -5.66 -6.69
C GLU A 48 6.21 -7.19 -6.89
N TYR A 49 6.21 -7.93 -5.79
CA TYR A 49 6.32 -9.39 -5.80
C TYR A 49 5.00 -10.08 -6.11
N GLY A 50 3.87 -9.55 -5.64
CA GLY A 50 2.55 -10.07 -5.98
C GLY A 50 2.19 -9.87 -7.45
N MET A 51 2.61 -8.74 -8.05
CA MET A 51 2.45 -8.55 -9.49
C MET A 51 3.37 -9.51 -10.26
N ALA A 52 4.62 -9.72 -9.82
CA ALA A 52 5.50 -10.70 -10.44
C ALA A 52 4.91 -12.12 -10.36
N TRP A 53 4.41 -12.53 -9.19
CA TRP A 53 3.73 -13.81 -8.99
C TRP A 53 2.51 -13.97 -9.90
N ALA A 54 1.63 -12.96 -9.97
CA ALA A 54 0.46 -12.98 -10.86
C ALA A 54 0.84 -13.00 -12.36
N HIS A 55 2.09 -12.70 -12.71
CA HIS A 55 2.59 -12.87 -14.07
C HIS A 55 3.21 -14.25 -14.32
N MET A 56 3.66 -14.94 -13.28
CA MET A 56 4.22 -16.29 -13.34
C MET A 56 3.15 -17.39 -13.25
N ASP A 57 2.03 -17.12 -12.57
CA ASP A 57 0.96 -18.10 -12.38
C ASP A 57 0.11 -18.33 -13.66
N LYS A 58 -0.36 -19.56 -13.85
CA LYS A 58 -1.04 -20.07 -15.05
C LYS A 58 -2.56 -19.90 -15.01
N SER A 59 -3.15 -19.65 -13.84
CA SER A 59 -4.59 -19.40 -13.68
C SER A 59 -4.99 -18.00 -14.15
N LEU A 60 -5.84 -17.91 -15.20
CA LEU A 60 -6.25 -16.62 -15.77
C LEU A 60 -7.19 -15.81 -14.84
N SER A 61 -8.02 -16.51 -14.05
CA SER A 61 -8.98 -15.91 -13.12
C SER A 61 -8.29 -15.33 -11.89
N ASP A 62 -7.39 -16.09 -11.26
CA ASP A 62 -6.71 -15.68 -10.04
C ASP A 62 -5.72 -14.55 -10.32
N ARG A 63 -5.05 -14.62 -11.48
CA ARG A 63 -4.22 -13.53 -12.01
C ARG A 63 -4.97 -12.21 -12.12
N THR A 64 -6.19 -12.22 -12.66
CA THR A 64 -6.96 -10.99 -12.87
C THR A 64 -7.43 -10.40 -11.55
N LEU A 65 -7.89 -11.26 -10.64
CA LEU A 65 -8.32 -10.86 -9.30
C LEU A 65 -7.16 -10.25 -8.50
N ILE A 66 -6.01 -10.93 -8.46
CA ILE A 66 -4.84 -10.47 -7.70
C ILE A 66 -4.30 -9.16 -8.26
N LYS A 67 -4.18 -9.03 -9.58
CA LYS A 67 -3.76 -7.76 -10.21
C LYS A 67 -4.69 -6.61 -9.87
N ARG A 68 -6.01 -6.84 -9.89
CA ARG A 68 -6.99 -5.82 -9.52
C ARG A 68 -6.80 -5.40 -8.07
N ILE A 69 -6.71 -6.36 -7.15
CA ILE A 69 -6.55 -6.07 -5.72
C ILE A 69 -5.24 -5.32 -5.44
N LEU A 70 -4.12 -5.74 -6.02
CA LEU A 70 -2.83 -5.05 -5.87
C LEU A 70 -2.88 -3.62 -6.42
N SER A 71 -3.59 -3.41 -7.53
CA SER A 71 -3.77 -2.07 -8.10
C SER A 71 -4.65 -1.17 -7.22
N ASP A 72 -5.72 -1.73 -6.66
CA ASP A 72 -6.60 -1.02 -5.72
C ASP A 72 -5.87 -0.64 -4.43
N ILE A 73 -5.05 -1.54 -3.88
CA ILE A 73 -4.21 -1.28 -2.70
C ILE A 73 -3.21 -0.16 -2.99
N PHE A 74 -2.55 -0.19 -4.14
CA PHE A 74 -1.57 0.84 -4.49
C PHE A 74 -2.22 2.22 -4.65
N ARG A 75 -3.38 2.29 -5.32
CA ARG A 75 -4.13 3.55 -5.47
C ARG A 75 -4.54 4.13 -4.11
N ARG A 76 -5.06 3.30 -3.20
CA ARG A 76 -5.42 3.73 -1.84
C ARG A 76 -4.22 4.25 -1.05
N TYR A 77 -3.05 3.64 -1.25
CA TYR A 77 -1.82 4.14 -0.67
C TYR A 77 -1.43 5.52 -1.26
N GLU A 78 -1.52 5.71 -2.57
CA GLU A 78 -1.30 7.02 -3.20
C GLU A 78 -2.27 8.09 -2.63
N GLU A 79 -3.56 7.76 -2.47
CA GLU A 79 -4.56 8.65 -1.86
C GLU A 79 -4.20 9.02 -0.41
N LEU A 80 -3.79 8.04 0.39
CA LEU A 80 -3.35 8.27 1.78
C LEU A 80 -2.14 9.20 1.86
N ILE A 81 -1.15 9.02 0.98
CA ILE A 81 0.01 9.90 0.91
C ILE A 81 -0.40 11.33 0.57
N THR A 82 -1.35 11.54 -0.34
CA THR A 82 -1.86 12.89 -0.62
C THR A 82 -2.59 13.49 0.59
N ILE A 83 -3.30 12.69 1.37
CA ILE A 83 -4.05 13.19 2.54
C ILE A 83 -3.13 13.58 3.70
N VAL A 84 -2.00 12.91 3.87
CA VAL A 84 -0.95 13.33 4.81
C VAL A 84 -0.49 14.76 4.50
N ASP A 85 -0.36 15.10 3.21
CA ASP A 85 0.04 16.43 2.77
C ASP A 85 -1.04 17.51 3.04
N TYR A 86 -2.31 17.13 3.23
CA TYR A 86 -3.46 18.04 3.40
C TYR A 86 -4.20 17.96 4.75
N GLN A 87 -3.77 17.13 5.70
CA GLN A 87 -4.35 16.98 7.06
C GLN A 87 -5.90 16.88 7.11
N ARG A 88 -6.50 15.91 6.39
CA ARG A 88 -7.96 15.72 6.41
C ARG A 88 -8.45 14.81 7.54
N SER A 89 -9.67 15.07 8.00
CA SER A 89 -10.34 14.39 9.14
C SER A 89 -10.61 12.90 8.94
N ASN A 90 -10.47 12.36 7.73
CA ASN A 90 -10.74 10.96 7.39
C ASN A 90 -9.48 10.09 7.26
N PHE A 91 -8.30 10.61 7.66
CA PHE A 91 -7.03 9.90 7.52
C PHE A 91 -7.04 8.53 8.24
N ASN A 92 -7.58 8.48 9.46
CA ASN A 92 -7.57 7.28 10.30
C ASN A 92 -8.38 6.14 9.66
N ASP A 93 -9.59 6.44 9.18
CA ASP A 93 -10.47 5.47 8.50
C ASP A 93 -9.80 4.88 7.25
N LEU A 94 -9.05 5.71 6.51
CA LEU A 94 -8.35 5.28 5.30
C LEU A 94 -7.15 4.38 5.63
N VAL A 95 -6.40 4.67 6.69
CA VAL A 95 -5.29 3.80 7.15
C VAL A 95 -5.83 2.43 7.54
N GLU A 96 -6.92 2.38 8.30
CA GLU A 96 -7.55 1.11 8.70
C GLU A 96 -8.07 0.32 7.49
N SER A 97 -8.72 1.00 6.53
CA SER A 97 -9.18 0.39 5.29
C SER A 97 -8.02 -0.18 4.45
N LEU A 98 -6.86 0.49 4.45
CA LEU A 98 -5.66 0.01 3.78
C LEU A 98 -5.10 -1.24 4.46
N CYS A 99 -5.00 -1.25 5.80
CA CYS A 99 -4.58 -2.42 6.57
C CYS A 99 -5.44 -3.65 6.23
N PHE A 100 -6.77 -3.50 6.28
CA PHE A 100 -7.69 -4.58 5.94
C PHE A 100 -7.49 -5.11 4.51
N SER A 101 -7.21 -4.21 3.56
CA SER A 101 -6.98 -4.60 2.17
C SER A 101 -5.69 -5.39 2.01
N VAL A 102 -4.62 -5.01 2.72
CA VAL A 102 -3.33 -5.73 2.74
C VAL A 102 -3.47 -7.12 3.37
N GLU A 103 -4.16 -7.23 4.50
CA GLU A 103 -4.39 -8.54 5.12
C GLU A 103 -5.20 -9.47 4.23
N LYS A 104 -6.24 -8.94 3.57
CA LYS A 104 -7.07 -9.71 2.65
C LYS A 104 -6.27 -10.31 1.52
N ILE A 105 -5.36 -9.55 0.91
CA ILE A 105 -4.55 -10.05 -0.21
C ILE A 105 -3.49 -11.04 0.26
N ILE A 106 -2.88 -10.85 1.43
CA ILE A 106 -1.95 -11.84 2.02
C ILE A 106 -2.67 -13.19 2.16
N ARG A 107 -3.88 -13.21 2.74
CA ARG A 107 -4.68 -14.43 2.88
C ARG A 107 -5.06 -15.08 1.54
N ILE A 108 -5.35 -14.27 0.52
CA ILE A 108 -5.63 -14.80 -0.82
C ILE A 108 -4.37 -15.43 -1.41
N MET A 109 -3.21 -14.78 -1.25
CA MET A 109 -1.94 -15.31 -1.76
C MET A 109 -1.54 -16.58 -1.03
N GLU A 110 -1.67 -16.66 0.29
CA GLU A 110 -1.41 -17.87 1.08
C GLU A 110 -2.25 -19.08 0.65
N ARG A 111 -3.49 -18.86 0.19
CA ARG A 111 -4.37 -19.93 -0.32
C ARG A 111 -3.98 -20.44 -1.71
N ASN A 112 -3.17 -19.70 -2.44
CA ASN A 112 -2.77 -20.01 -3.82
C ASN A 112 -1.29 -20.42 -3.93
N VAL A 113 -0.58 -20.60 -2.80
CA VAL A 113 0.80 -21.12 -2.72
C VAL A 113 0.81 -22.60 -2.41
#